data_AF-A0A942RN42-F1
#
_entry.id   AF-A0A942RN42-F1
#
_cell.length_a   1.000
_cell.length_b   1.000
_cell.length_c   1.000
_cell.angle_alpha   90.00
_cell.angle_beta   90.00
_cell.angle_gamma   90.00
#
_symmetry.space_group_name_H-M   'P 1'
#
loop_
_entity.id
_entity.type
_entity.pdbx_description
1 polymer ?
#
loop_
_entity_poly.entity_id
_entity_poly.type
_entity_poly.pdbx_seq_one_letter_code
_entity_poly.pdbx_strand_id
1 'polypeptide(L)' 'PDCAHQPVNTMEPRGPFGAKEVGEGSVAGMLAAVANAVYDAVGVRITSLPITPNKVLAALQKQKKEQDSK' A
#
# COMPACT_ATOMS: atom_id res chain seq x y z
N PRO A 1 5.54 8.29 9.30
CA PRO A 1 4.20 8.50 9.91
C PRO A 1 4.18 7.79 11.25
N ASP A 2 3.29 8.17 12.16
CA ASP A 2 3.08 7.38 13.38
C ASP A 2 2.55 6.00 12.97
N CYS A 3 3.17 4.95 13.51
CA CYS A 3 2.82 3.56 13.20
C CYS A 3 2.21 2.90 14.44
N ALA A 4 0.93 2.55 14.36
CA ALA A 4 0.28 1.71 15.35
C ALA A 4 0.49 0.22 15.01
N HIS A 5 0.72 -0.61 16.03
CA HIS A 5 0.91 -2.05 15.91
C HIS A 5 0.12 -2.77 17.01
N GLN A 6 -0.52 -3.89 16.65
CA GLN A 6 -1.19 -4.78 17.59
C GLN A 6 -0.67 -6.23 17.40
N PRO A 7 -0.03 -6.84 18.42
CA PRO A 7 0.33 -8.24 18.38
C PRO A 7 -0.90 -9.14 18.33
N VAL A 8 -0.88 -10.14 17.47
CA VAL A 8 -1.92 -11.18 17.40
C VAL A 8 -1.28 -12.52 17.73
N ASN A 9 -1.66 -13.10 18.86
CA ASN A 9 -1.05 -14.32 19.38
C ASN A 9 -1.74 -15.55 18.78
N THR A 10 -1.00 -16.30 17.98
CA THR A 10 -1.42 -17.62 17.48
C THR A 10 -0.26 -18.60 17.62
N MET A 11 -0.55 -19.86 17.99
CA MET A 11 0.48 -20.87 18.21
C MET A 11 0.95 -21.49 16.89
N GLU A 12 2.28 -21.59 16.69
CA GLU A 12 2.88 -22.50 15.70
C GLU A 12 3.39 -23.75 16.40
N PRO A 13 2.79 -24.94 16.17
CA PRO A 13 3.18 -26.17 16.86
C PRO A 13 4.65 -26.58 16.68
N ARG A 14 5.29 -26.12 15.59
CA ARG A 14 6.68 -26.45 15.23
C ARG A 14 7.66 -25.33 15.56
N GLY A 15 7.17 -24.18 16.01
CA GLY A 15 7.98 -23.01 16.33
C GLY A 15 8.52 -23.09 17.76
N PRO A 16 9.74 -22.62 18.03
CA PRO A 16 10.25 -22.54 19.39
C PRO A 16 9.31 -21.66 20.22
N PHE A 17 8.86 -22.17 21.37
CA PHE A 17 7.89 -21.50 22.24
C PHE A 17 6.56 -21.11 21.56
N GLY A 18 6.20 -21.75 20.43
CA GLY A 18 5.01 -21.42 19.66
C GLY A 18 5.14 -20.20 18.73
N ALA A 19 6.33 -19.64 18.58
CA ALA A 19 6.58 -18.40 17.83
C ALA A 19 6.44 -18.56 16.31
N LYS A 20 6.13 -17.44 15.64
CA LYS A 20 6.05 -17.28 14.18
C LYS A 20 6.90 -16.10 13.73
N GLU A 21 7.20 -16.07 12.44
CA GLU A 21 7.87 -14.97 11.76
C GLU A 21 6.94 -13.72 11.65
N VAL A 22 7.53 -12.51 11.55
CA VAL A 22 6.78 -11.24 11.44
C VAL A 22 7.48 -10.16 10.58
N GLY A 23 8.72 -10.40 10.16
CA GLY A 23 9.56 -9.40 9.49
C GLY A 23 9.12 -9.09 8.06
N GLU A 24 8.92 -10.10 7.21
CA GLU A 24 8.67 -9.94 5.78
C GLU A 24 7.21 -9.59 5.47
N GLY A 25 6.27 -10.21 6.17
CA GLY A 25 4.83 -10.02 5.94
C GLY A 25 4.39 -8.55 6.09
N SER A 26 4.97 -7.86 7.07
CA SER A 26 4.67 -6.44 7.34
C SER A 26 5.17 -5.50 6.23
N VAL A 27 6.31 -5.81 5.62
CA VAL A 27 6.97 -4.97 4.60
C VAL A 27 6.17 -4.98 3.30
N ALA A 28 5.76 -6.17 2.84
CA ALA A 28 4.98 -6.30 1.61
C ALA A 28 3.60 -5.62 1.74
N GLY A 29 2.93 -5.79 2.89
CA GLY A 29 1.62 -5.22 3.16
C GLY A 29 1.61 -3.69 3.16
N MET A 30 2.67 -3.05 3.66
CA MET A 30 2.77 -1.59 3.73
C MET A 30 2.72 -0.93 2.34
N LEU A 31 3.47 -1.45 1.36
CA LEU A 31 3.51 -0.90 -0.01
C LEU A 31 2.13 -0.93 -0.67
N ALA A 32 1.43 -2.06 -0.54
CA ALA A 32 0.07 -2.23 -1.07
C ALA A 32 -0.93 -1.29 -0.38
N ALA A 33 -0.84 -1.15 0.95
CA ALA A 33 -1.71 -0.28 1.73
C ALA A 33 -1.58 1.19 1.30
N VAL A 34 -0.35 1.70 1.15
CA VAL A 34 -0.11 3.08 0.69
C VAL A 34 -0.60 3.29 -0.73
N ALA A 35 -0.34 2.35 -1.65
CA ALA A 35 -0.81 2.45 -3.03
C ALA A 35 -2.34 2.47 -3.14
N ASN A 36 -3.03 1.69 -2.30
CA ASN A 36 -4.49 1.70 -2.21
C ASN A 36 -5.02 2.99 -1.60
N ALA A 37 -4.38 3.52 -0.55
CA ALA A 37 -4.77 4.79 0.07
C ALA A 37 -4.64 5.97 -0.92
N VAL A 38 -3.59 5.98 -1.74
CA VAL A 38 -3.45 6.99 -2.81
C VAL A 38 -4.58 6.85 -3.82
N TYR A 39 -4.89 5.63 -4.28
CA TYR A 39 -5.99 5.41 -5.21
C TYR A 39 -7.34 5.86 -4.63
N ASP A 40 -7.62 5.53 -3.37
CA ASP A 40 -8.82 5.95 -2.66
C ASP A 40 -8.93 7.47 -2.58
N ALA A 41 -7.82 8.16 -2.28
CA ALA A 41 -7.81 9.62 -2.11
C ALA A 41 -7.97 10.40 -3.43
N VAL A 42 -7.40 9.94 -4.54
CA VAL A 42 -7.34 10.71 -5.80
C VAL A 42 -8.04 10.06 -7.00
N GLY A 43 -8.54 8.84 -6.86
CA GLY A 43 -9.27 8.12 -7.91
C GLY A 43 -8.43 7.66 -9.11
N VAL A 44 -7.10 7.83 -9.07
CA VAL A 44 -6.17 7.38 -10.12
C VAL A 44 -5.21 6.32 -9.60
N ARG A 45 -5.00 5.27 -10.40
CA ARG A 45 -4.13 4.13 -10.02
C ARG A 45 -2.71 4.34 -10.54
N ILE A 46 -1.74 4.43 -9.64
CA ILE A 46 -0.31 4.45 -9.99
C ILE A 46 0.25 3.02 -9.88
N THR A 47 0.72 2.47 -11.00
CA THR A 47 1.23 1.08 -11.09
C THR A 47 2.75 0.99 -11.16
N SER A 48 3.46 2.11 -10.98
CA SER A 48 4.93 2.14 -10.96
C SER A 48 5.45 2.77 -9.67
N LEU A 49 6.33 2.06 -8.98
CA LEU A 49 7.01 2.56 -7.78
C LEU A 49 8.31 3.31 -8.14
N PRO A 50 8.77 4.23 -7.27
CA PRO A 50 8.01 4.82 -6.15
C PRO A 50 6.85 5.69 -6.67
N ILE A 51 5.80 5.86 -5.85
CA ILE A 51 4.68 6.77 -6.13
C ILE A 51 5.16 8.20 -5.85
N THR A 52 5.55 8.92 -6.89
CA THR A 52 6.06 10.30 -6.76
C THR A 52 4.97 11.33 -7.09
N PRO A 53 5.06 12.57 -6.58
CA PRO A 53 4.12 13.64 -6.91
C PRO A 53 3.96 13.86 -8.42
N ASN A 54 5.06 13.80 -9.18
CA ASN A 54 5.04 13.96 -10.64
C ASN A 54 4.21 12.88 -11.33
N LYS A 55 4.30 11.62 -10.87
CA LYS A 55 3.50 10.51 -11.42
C LYS A 55 2.01 10.69 -11.09
N VAL A 56 1.70 11.14 -9.87
CA VAL A 56 0.32 11.44 -9.45
C VAL A 56 -0.26 12.58 -10.30
N LEU A 57 0.48 13.68 -10.46
CA LEU A 57 0.06 14.82 -11.27
C LEU A 57 -0.18 14.43 -12.73
N ALA A 58 0.73 13.66 -13.32
CA ALA A 58 0.59 13.17 -14.69
C ALA A 58 -0.65 12.28 -14.86
N ALA A 59 -0.93 11.40 -13.89
CA ALA A 59 -2.11 10.54 -13.92
C ALA A 59 -3.41 11.33 -13.82
N LEU A 60 -3.47 12.34 -12.95
CA LEU A 60 -4.63 13.25 -12.83
C LEU A 60 -4.88 14.05 -14.11
N GLN A 61 -3.82 14.58 -14.73
CA GLN A 61 -3.92 15.30 -16.01
C GLN A 61 -4.44 14.41 -17.13
N LYS A 62 -3.98 13.15 -17.18
CA LYS A 62 -4.46 12.17 -18.15
C LYS A 62 -5.96 11.89 -17.95
N GLN A 63 -6.38 11.62 -16.72
CA GLN A 63 -7.79 11.38 -16.39
C GLN A 63 -8.68 12.58 -16.78
N LYS A 64 -8.23 13.81 -16.53
CA LYS A 64 -8.98 15.02 -16.91
C LYS A 64 -9.16 15.14 -18.42
N LYS A 65 -8.10 14.90 -19.21
CA LYS A 65 -8.19 14.92 -20.69
C LYS A 65 -9.16 13.86 -21.22
N GLU A 66 -9.20 12.68 -20.60
CA GLU A 66 -10.13 11.61 -20.97
C GLU A 66 -11.59 11.95 -20.64
N GLN A 67 -11.84 12.77 -19.61
CA GLN A 67 -13.16 13.28 -19.27
C GLN A 67 -13.59 14.41 -20.22
N ASP A 68 -12.71 15.35 -20.54
CA ASP A 68 -13.02 16.48 -21.44
C ASP A 68 -13.28 16.03 -22.90
N SER A 69 -12.78 14.85 -23.28
CA SER A 69 -13.00 14.25 -24.61
C SER A 69 -14.28 13.41 -24.71
N LYS A 70 -15.00 13.20 -23.61
CA LYS A 70 -16.28 12.47 -23.56
C LYS A 70 -17.45 13.45 -23.52
#